data_AF-A0A926ZTJ4-F1
#
_entry.id   AF-A0A926ZTJ4-F1
#
_cell.length_a   1.000
_cell.length_b   1.000
_cell.length_c   1.000
_cell.angle_alpha   90.00
_cell.angle_beta   90.00
_cell.angle_gamma   90.00
#
_symmetry.space_group_name_H-M   'P 1'
#
loop_
_entity.id
_entity.type
_entity.pdbx_description
1 polymer ?
#
loop_
_entity_poly.entity_id
_entity_poly.type
_entity_poly.pdbx_seq_one_letter_code
_entity_poly.pdbx_strand_id
1 'polypeptide(L)' 'MQQISDRINRLRENENLEDAARAVLKHLGELKRLYLTAVEEKLLNLLESEYEIR' A
#
# COMPACT_ATOMS: atom_id res chain seq x y z
N MET A 1 3.54 -14.67 -5.01
CA MET A 1 2.34 -14.03 -4.42
C MET A 1 2.65 -13.10 -3.24
N GLN A 2 3.91 -12.87 -2.86
CA GLN A 2 4.24 -12.13 -1.62
C GLN A 2 4.57 -10.64 -1.83
N GLN A 3 4.65 -10.13 -3.07
CA GLN A 3 5.16 -8.77 -3.30
C GLN A 3 4.22 -7.65 -2.83
N ILE A 4 2.90 -7.80 -2.97
CA ILE A 4 1.95 -6.72 -2.64
C ILE A 4 1.72 -6.62 -1.13
N SER A 5 1.55 -7.75 -0.45
CA SER A 5 1.34 -7.77 1.00
C SER A 5 2.55 -7.27 1.78
N ASP A 6 3.77 -7.57 1.33
CA ASP A 6 5.00 -7.01 1.91
C ASP A 6 5.06 -5.49 1.75
N ARG A 7 4.78 -4.97 0.55
CA ARG A 7 4.76 -3.52 0.27
C ARG A 7 3.75 -2.78 1.13
N ILE A 8 2.53 -3.32 1.24
CA ILE A 8 1.48 -2.76 2.09
C ILE A 8 1.89 -2.76 3.58
N ASN A 9 2.52 -3.82 4.06
CA ASN A 9 2.98 -3.89 5.44
C ASN A 9 4.07 -2.87 5.73
N ARG A 10 5.07 -2.71 4.85
CA ARG A 10 6.11 -1.68 5.00
C ARG A 10 5.54 -0.27 5.08
N LEU A 11 4.54 0.03 4.24
CA LEU A 11 3.83 1.32 4.31
C LEU A 11 3.03 1.48 5.61
N ARG A 12 2.38 0.42 6.11
CA ARG A 12 1.66 0.47 7.39
C ARG A 12 2.58 0.67 8.59
N GLU A 13 3.82 0.18 8.51
CA GLU A 13 4.86 0.37 9.52
C GLU A 13 5.42 1.79 9.53
N ASN A 14 5.18 2.59 8.50
CA ASN A 14 5.57 3.99 8.49
C ASN A 14 4.65 4.80 9.42
N GLU A 15 5.20 5.32 10.52
CA GLU A 15 4.47 6.13 11.50
C GLU A 15 4.02 7.47 10.93
N ASN A 16 4.71 7.97 9.91
CA ASN A 16 4.40 9.25 9.27
C ASN A 16 3.25 9.17 8.26
N LEU A 17 2.68 7.98 8.07
CA LEU A 17 1.64 7.73 7.09
C LEU A 17 0.31 8.39 7.48
N GLU A 18 -0.18 9.29 6.63
CA GLU A 18 -1.46 10.00 6.80
C GLU A 18 -2.64 9.03 6.93
N ASP A 19 -3.66 9.43 7.67
CA ASP A 19 -4.89 8.64 7.87
C ASP A 19 -5.55 8.20 6.55
N ALA A 20 -5.48 9.04 5.51
CA ALA A 20 -5.98 8.72 4.18
C ALA A 20 -5.22 7.55 3.54
N ALA A 21 -3.88 7.57 3.59
CA ALA A 21 -3.03 6.49 3.11
C ALA A 21 -3.24 5.21 3.95
N ARG A 22 -3.43 5.35 5.25
CA ARG A 22 -3.71 4.25 6.18
C ARG A 22 -5.05 3.56 5.86
N ALA A 23 -6.08 4.36 5.52
CA ALA A 23 -7.38 3.84 5.08
C ALA A 23 -7.29 3.08 3.75
N VAL A 24 -6.52 3.61 2.78
CA VAL A 24 -6.26 2.93 1.51
C VAL A 24 -5.56 1.59 1.74
N LEU A 25 -4.47 1.55 2.52
CA LEU A 25 -3.73 0.31 2.79
C LEU A 25 -4.59 -0.73 3.51
N LYS A 26 -5.49 -0.29 4.40
CA LYS A 26 -6.46 -1.17 5.05
C LYS A 26 -7.40 -1.79 4.02
N HIS A 27 -7.94 -0.99 3.10
CA HIS A 27 -8.78 -1.49 2.01
C HIS A 27 -8.04 -2.45 1.08
N LEU A 28 -6.80 -2.12 0.74
CA LEU A 28 -5.92 -2.96 -0.07
C LEU A 28 -5.55 -4.28 0.63
N GLY A 29 -5.41 -4.27 1.95
CA GLY A 29 -5.19 -5.48 2.76
C GLY A 29 -6.44 -6.36 2.93
N GLU A 30 -7.64 -5.75 2.93
CA GLU A 30 -8.92 -6.46 2.99
C GLU A 30 -9.30 -7.10 1.64
N LEU A 31 -8.79 -6.53 0.54
CA LEU A 31 -8.85 -7.14 -0.78
C LEU A 31 -7.97 -8.40 -0.79
N LYS A 32 -8.54 -9.55 -0.38
CA LYS A 32 -7.97 -10.91 -0.50
C LYS A 32 -7.74 -11.35 -1.96
N ARG A 33 -7.52 -10.42 -2.89
CA ARG A 33 -7.28 -10.68 -4.30
C ARG A 33 -5.78 -10.68 -4.55
N LEU A 34 -5.33 -11.63 -5.36
CA LEU A 34 -3.91 -11.86 -5.65
C LEU A 34 -3.29 -10.81 -6.59
N TYR A 35 -4.08 -9.85 -7.06
CA TYR A 35 -3.67 -8.83 -8.00
C TYR A 35 -4.35 -7.51 -7.67
N LEU A 36 -3.57 -6.44 -7.73
CA LEU A 36 -4.06 -5.08 -7.74
C LEU A 36 -4.50 -4.72 -9.16
N THR A 37 -5.54 -3.93 -9.28
CA THR A 37 -5.85 -3.24 -10.52
C THR A 37 -4.77 -2.22 -10.82
N ALA A 38 -4.61 -1.85 -12.09
CA ALA A 38 -3.60 -0.87 -12.51
C ALA A 38 -3.68 0.47 -11.74
N VAL A 39 -4.87 0.83 -11.25
CA VAL A 39 -5.09 2.02 -10.43
C VAL A 39 -4.52 1.83 -9.03
N GLU A 40 -4.83 0.71 -8.37
CA GLU A 40 -4.36 0.45 -7.02
C GLU A 40 -2.84 0.24 -6.98
N GLU A 41 -2.26 -0.39 -8.00
CA GLU A 41 -0.81 -0.55 -8.12
C GLU A 41 -0.10 0.80 -8.34
N LYS A 42 -0.69 1.69 -9.15
CA LYS A 42 -0.23 3.09 -9.28
C LYS A 42 -0.31 3.83 -7.95
N LEU A 43 -1.38 3.63 -7.19
CA LEU A 43 -1.60 4.32 -5.93
C LEU A 43 -0.61 3.83 -4.86
N LEU A 44 -0.33 2.52 -4.84
CA LEU A 44 0.71 1.94 -3.98
C LEU A 44 2.10 2.49 -4.33
N ASN A 45 2.46 2.55 -5.62
CA ASN A 45 3.71 3.17 -6.07
C ASN A 45 3.80 4.65 -5.70
N LEU A 46 2.69 5.39 -5.77
CA LEU A 46 2.65 6.80 -5.37
C LEU A 46 2.94 6.92 -3.88
N LEU A 47 2.27 6.12 -3.04
CA LEU A 47 2.50 6.11 -1.60
C LEU A 47 3.95 5.72 -1.25
N GLU A 48 4.51 4.70 -1.89
CA GLU A 48 5.93 4.35 -1.68
C GLU A 48 6.87 5.50 -2.05
N SER A 49 6.56 6.25 -3.11
CA SER A 49 7.35 7.41 -3.52
C SER A 49 7.20 8.61 -2.58
N GLU A 50 5.98 8.91 -2.13
CA GLU A 50 5.68 10.04 -1.24
C GLU A 50 6.25 9.82 0.16
N TYR A 51 6.27 8.57 0.63
CA TYR A 51 6.79 8.21 1.96
C TYR A 51 8.24 7.70 1.93
N GLU A 52 8.92 7.82 0.77
CA GLU A 52 10.30 7.36 0.54
C GLU A 52 10.57 5.91 0.99
N ILE A 53 9.54 5.05 0.94
CA ILE A 53 9.66 3.64 1.30
C ILE A 53 10.09 2.88 0.05
N ARG A 54 11.34 2.43 0.02
CA ARG A 54 11.92 1.69 -1.10
C ARG A 54 12.41 0.31 -0.70
#